data_AF-A0A957N8X4-F1
#
_entry.id   AF-A0A957N8X4-F1
#
_cell.length_a   1.000
_cell.length_b   1.000
_cell.length_c   1.000
_cell.angle_alpha   90.00
_cell.angle_beta   90.00
_cell.angle_gamma   90.00
#
_symmetry.space_group_name_H-M   'P 1'
#
loop_
_entity.id
_entity.type
_entity.pdbx_description
1 polymer ?
#
loop_
_entity_poly.entity_id
_entity_poly.type
_entity_poly.pdbx_seq_one_letter_code
_entity_poly.pdbx_strand_id
1 'polypeptide(L)'
;MSKRILVAYATGAGSTVGVAEAIAEEIRGSGPGTSPSDQTDGTATEIPVDVLEVSAVSDLRPYSAVVVGSSIRLGRWLPEAVTFLETHQSELASLPVALFTTCLTMVDNTDASRRTVLAYMEPLLHIAPKILPVGIGLFAGALDPNMRLIMPTDAGPYGDHRDWDAIRRWAHEIRPRLLVGDDGRPIHRDFSDAILSFTDLSGS
;
A
#
# COMPACT_ATOMS: atom_id res chain seq x y z
N MET A 1 -0.09 22.83 10.86
CA MET A 1 -0.78 22.17 9.74
C MET A 1 -1.34 20.87 10.26
N SER A 2 -2.62 20.57 10.02
CA SER A 2 -3.20 19.26 10.33
C SER A 2 -2.47 18.19 9.52
N LYS A 3 -1.86 17.20 10.18
CA LYS A 3 -1.19 16.07 9.53
C LYS A 3 -2.28 15.19 8.89
N ARG A 4 -2.44 15.23 7.57
CA ARG A 4 -3.39 14.40 6.81
C ARG A 4 -2.62 13.35 6.02
N ILE A 5 -3.15 12.13 5.93
CA ILE A 5 -2.56 11.06 5.12
C ILE A 5 -3.46 10.79 3.91
N LEU A 6 -2.85 10.54 2.76
CA LEU A 6 -3.54 10.06 1.57
C LEU A 6 -3.33 8.56 1.42
N VAL A 7 -4.38 7.80 1.19
CA VAL A 7 -4.31 6.45 0.62
C VAL A 7 -4.83 6.54 -0.82
N ALA A 8 -3.90 6.63 -1.77
CA ALA A 8 -4.19 6.65 -3.19
C ALA A 8 -4.14 5.23 -3.77
N TYR A 9 -5.12 4.84 -4.59
CA TYR A 9 -5.14 3.49 -5.18
C TYR A 9 -5.54 3.47 -6.65
N ALA A 10 -5.12 2.42 -7.36
CA ALA A 10 -5.64 2.06 -8.67
C ALA A 10 -6.25 0.66 -8.60
N THR A 11 -7.39 0.47 -9.28
CA THR A 11 -8.11 -0.79 -9.25
C THR A 11 -8.67 -1.16 -10.61
N GLY A 12 -8.46 -2.41 -11.04
CA GLY A 12 -9.00 -2.88 -12.32
C GLY A 12 -10.34 -3.61 -12.18
N ALA A 13 -10.55 -4.34 -11.08
CA ALA A 13 -11.77 -5.11 -10.81
C ALA A 13 -12.41 -4.75 -9.46
N GLY A 14 -12.02 -3.61 -8.87
CA GLY A 14 -12.60 -3.09 -7.63
C GLY A 14 -12.04 -3.69 -6.33
N SER A 15 -11.36 -4.84 -6.36
CA SER A 15 -10.93 -5.51 -5.12
C SER A 15 -9.88 -4.72 -4.31
N THR A 16 -9.11 -3.85 -4.96
CA THR A 16 -8.14 -2.95 -4.31
C THR A 16 -8.80 -1.89 -3.43
N VAL A 17 -10.04 -1.48 -3.74
CA VAL A 17 -10.77 -0.42 -3.01
C VAL A 17 -10.88 -0.79 -1.54
N GLY A 18 -11.38 -1.98 -1.24
CA GLY A 18 -11.54 -2.43 0.14
C GLY A 18 -10.21 -2.56 0.89
N VAL A 19 -9.12 -2.91 0.19
CA VAL A 19 -7.78 -2.94 0.80
C VAL A 19 -7.32 -1.53 1.17
N ALA A 20 -7.52 -0.55 0.29
CA ALA A 20 -7.21 0.85 0.56
C ALA A 20 -8.03 1.40 1.74
N GLU A 21 -9.32 1.07 1.80
CA GLU A 21 -10.22 1.48 2.89
C GLU A 21 -9.80 0.87 4.23
N ALA A 22 -9.46 -0.43 4.27
CA ALA A 22 -9.00 -1.10 5.49
C ALA A 22 -7.67 -0.52 5.99
N ILE A 23 -6.74 -0.23 5.07
CA ILE A 23 -5.47 0.45 5.41
C ILE A 23 -5.76 1.83 6.02
N ALA A 24 -6.66 2.61 5.41
CA ALA A 24 -6.99 3.94 5.88
C ALA A 24 -7.68 3.95 7.25
N GLU A 25 -8.59 3.00 7.49
CA GLU A 25 -9.26 2.82 8.79
C GLU A 25 -8.25 2.57 9.91
N GLU A 26 -7.29 1.66 9.67
CA GLU A 26 -6.25 1.35 10.65
C GLU A 26 -5.29 2.53 10.87
N ILE A 27 -4.85 3.21 9.80
CA ILE A 27 -3.98 4.39 9.90
C ILE A 27 -4.66 5.53 10.66
N ARG A 28 -5.97 5.73 10.46
CA ARG A 28 -6.76 6.74 11.19
C ARG A 28 -6.71 6.53 12.69
N GLY A 29 -6.51 5.29 13.14
CA GLY A 29 -6.56 4.88 14.54
C GLY A 29 -7.91 4.29 14.96
N SER A 30 -8.83 4.10 14.00
CA SER A 30 -10.20 3.62 14.24
C SER A 30 -10.40 2.16 13.82
N GLY A 31 -9.34 1.45 13.43
CA GLY A 31 -9.39 0.04 13.04
C GLY A 31 -9.47 -0.91 14.26
N PRO A 32 -9.90 -2.16 14.07
CA PRO A 32 -10.06 -3.14 15.15
C PRO A 32 -8.72 -3.63 15.71
N GLY A 33 -7.60 -3.31 15.04
CA GLY A 33 -6.26 -3.56 15.57
C GLY A 33 -5.83 -2.54 16.63
N THR A 34 -6.56 -1.42 16.80
CA THR A 34 -6.24 -0.43 17.83
C THR A 34 -6.86 -0.84 19.17
N SER A 35 -6.01 -1.03 20.19
CA SER A 35 -6.49 -1.45 21.50
C SER A 35 -7.22 -0.30 22.21
N PRO A 36 -8.33 -0.56 22.93
CA PRO A 36 -8.92 0.43 23.85
C PRO A 36 -7.91 0.94 24.90
N SER A 37 -6.89 0.14 25.22
CA SER A 37 -5.82 0.56 26.14
C SER A 37 -4.89 1.64 25.56
N ASP A 38 -4.76 1.74 24.24
CA ASP A 38 -4.00 2.80 23.56
C ASP A 38 -4.73 4.15 23.60
N GLN A 39 -5.99 4.15 24.04
CA GLN A 39 -6.83 5.35 24.22
C GLN A 39 -6.75 5.92 25.65
N THR A 40 -6.03 5.26 26.57
CA THR A 40 -6.11 5.57 28.02
C THR A 40 -5.27 6.78 28.46
N ASP A 41 -4.36 7.29 27.63
CA ASP A 41 -3.51 8.46 27.98
C ASP A 41 -3.81 9.72 27.15
N GLY A 42 -4.89 9.73 26.37
CA GLY A 42 -5.31 10.91 25.58
C GLY A 42 -4.39 11.25 24.39
N THR A 43 -3.54 10.32 23.94
CA THR A 43 -2.53 10.52 22.88
C THR A 43 -2.87 9.85 21.55
N ALA A 44 -3.90 8.99 21.47
CA ALA A 44 -4.39 8.45 20.21
C ALA A 44 -5.12 9.55 19.41
N THR A 45 -4.34 10.42 18.77
CA THR A 45 -4.86 11.45 17.88
C THR A 45 -5.38 10.76 16.63
N GLU A 46 -6.69 10.80 16.40
CA GLU A 46 -7.26 10.44 15.11
C GLU A 46 -6.61 11.30 14.03
N ILE A 47 -6.16 10.66 12.96
CA ILE A 47 -5.46 11.32 11.87
C ILE A 47 -6.40 11.35 10.69
N PRO A 48 -6.73 12.51 10.10
CA PRO A 48 -7.50 12.57 8.88
C PRO A 48 -6.82 11.74 7.78
N VAL A 49 -7.55 10.79 7.21
CA VAL A 49 -7.07 9.95 6.09
C VAL A 49 -8.09 10.03 4.95
N ASP A 50 -7.64 10.53 3.81
CA ASP A 50 -8.41 10.55 2.56
C ASP A 50 -8.09 9.27 1.77
N VAL A 51 -9.12 8.65 1.17
CA VAL A 51 -8.98 7.47 0.31
C VAL A 51 -9.46 7.84 -1.07
N LEU A 52 -8.56 7.87 -2.04
CA LEU A 52 -8.86 8.36 -3.39
C LEU A 52 -8.30 7.41 -4.43
N GLU A 53 -9.01 7.29 -5.55
CA GLU A 53 -8.38 6.72 -6.75
C GLU A 53 -7.26 7.66 -7.22
N VAL A 54 -6.15 7.12 -7.72
CA VAL A 54 -5.00 7.91 -8.20
C VAL A 54 -5.40 8.96 -9.25
N SER A 55 -6.43 8.66 -10.06
CA SER A 55 -6.98 9.56 -11.08
C SER A 55 -7.74 10.76 -10.51
N ALA A 56 -8.19 10.68 -9.25
CA ALA A 56 -8.92 11.73 -8.55
C ALA A 56 -8.00 12.63 -7.69
N VAL A 57 -6.72 12.28 -7.55
CA VAL A 57 -5.76 13.06 -6.78
C VAL A 57 -5.25 14.23 -7.64
N SER A 58 -5.59 15.46 -7.23
CA SER A 58 -5.20 16.69 -7.95
C SER A 58 -4.12 17.51 -7.25
N ASP A 59 -3.89 17.27 -5.95
CA ASP A 59 -2.95 18.04 -5.14
C ASP A 59 -2.42 17.17 -3.98
N LEU A 60 -1.10 17.17 -3.79
CA LEU A 60 -0.45 16.46 -2.70
C LEU A 60 -0.05 17.34 -1.51
N ARG A 61 -0.05 18.67 -1.69
CA ARG A 61 0.34 19.66 -0.66
C ARG A 61 -0.39 19.52 0.69
N PRO A 62 -1.67 19.11 0.74
CA PRO A 62 -2.37 18.94 2.02
C PRO A 62 -1.88 17.75 2.85
N TYR A 63 -1.15 16.81 2.25
CA TYR A 63 -0.79 15.54 2.90
C TYR A 63 0.62 15.58 3.46
N SER A 64 0.78 14.98 4.65
CA SER A 64 2.06 14.79 5.32
C SER A 64 2.68 13.42 5.06
N ALA A 65 1.93 12.48 4.50
CA ALA A 65 2.39 11.16 4.05
C ALA A 65 1.42 10.58 3.02
N VAL A 66 1.90 9.65 2.20
CA VAL A 66 1.09 9.04 1.13
C VAL A 66 1.30 7.52 1.12
N VAL A 67 0.21 6.77 1.08
CA VAL A 67 0.20 5.35 0.74
C VAL A 67 -0.31 5.22 -0.69
N VAL A 68 0.44 4.56 -1.57
CA VAL A 68 0.03 4.33 -2.96
C VAL A 68 -0.12 2.85 -3.21
N GLY A 69 -1.23 2.41 -3.81
CA GLY A 69 -1.39 1.01 -4.18
C GLY A 69 -2.00 0.76 -5.54
N SER A 70 -1.72 -0.42 -6.08
CA SER A 70 -2.25 -0.87 -7.36
C SER A 70 -2.51 -2.37 -7.34
N SER A 71 -3.49 -2.82 -8.12
CA SER A 71 -3.54 -4.24 -8.47
C SER A 71 -2.49 -4.58 -9.52
N ILE A 72 -1.88 -5.76 -9.40
CA ILE A 72 -1.05 -6.29 -10.49
C ILE A 72 -1.92 -7.01 -11.51
N ARG A 73 -1.76 -6.65 -12.78
CA ARG A 73 -2.31 -7.37 -13.94
C ARG A 73 -1.21 -7.69 -14.92
N LEU A 74 -1.16 -8.95 -15.35
CA LEU A 74 -0.15 -9.44 -16.30
C LEU A 74 1.29 -9.06 -15.89
N GLY A 75 1.59 -9.18 -14.59
CA GLY A 75 2.90 -8.91 -14.02
C GLY A 75 3.30 -7.44 -13.91
N ARG A 76 2.33 -6.50 -13.97
CA ARG A 76 2.60 -5.06 -13.86
C ARG A 76 1.55 -4.36 -13.01
N TRP A 77 1.95 -3.28 -12.33
CA TRP A 77 1.01 -2.29 -11.79
C TRP A 77 0.15 -1.70 -12.91
N LEU A 78 -1.05 -1.25 -12.55
CA LEU A 78 -1.92 -0.56 -13.51
C LEU A 78 -1.28 0.74 -14.00
N PRO A 79 -1.42 1.08 -15.30
CA PRO A 79 -0.77 2.25 -15.88
C PRO A 79 -1.05 3.56 -15.14
N GLU A 80 -2.27 3.77 -14.66
CA GLU A 80 -2.66 4.99 -13.94
C GLU A 80 -1.90 5.16 -12.61
N ALA A 81 -1.60 4.07 -11.89
CA ALA A 81 -0.78 4.14 -10.68
C ALA A 81 0.68 4.43 -11.02
N VAL A 82 1.19 3.85 -12.11
CA VAL A 82 2.55 4.10 -12.61
C VAL A 82 2.71 5.56 -13.01
N THR A 83 1.78 6.09 -13.80
CA THR A 83 1.76 7.50 -14.21
C THR A 83 1.64 8.44 -13.01
N PHE A 84 0.84 8.09 -12.01
CA PHE A 84 0.74 8.87 -10.77
C PHE A 84 2.09 8.96 -10.05
N LEU A 85 2.79 7.83 -9.85
CA LEU A 85 4.12 7.82 -9.23
C LEU A 85 5.13 8.63 -10.06
N GLU A 86 5.16 8.45 -11.37
CA GLU A 86 6.07 9.17 -12.27
C GLU A 86 5.86 10.68 -12.21
N THR A 87 4.59 11.11 -12.32
CA THR A 87 4.19 12.53 -12.37
C THR A 87 4.49 13.24 -11.05
N HIS A 88 4.15 12.61 -9.93
CA HIS A 88 4.25 13.22 -8.60
C HIS A 88 5.53 12.86 -7.86
N GLN A 89 6.45 12.11 -8.47
CA GLN A 89 7.67 11.60 -7.85
C GLN A 89 8.45 12.67 -7.08
N SER A 90 8.57 13.90 -7.61
CA SER A 90 9.35 14.96 -6.96
C SER A 90 8.72 15.43 -5.65
N GLU A 91 7.39 15.48 -5.57
CA GLU A 91 6.66 15.81 -4.35
C GLU A 91 6.67 14.62 -3.38
N LEU A 92 6.40 13.41 -3.90
CA LEU A 92 6.38 12.17 -3.14
C LEU A 92 7.74 11.88 -2.48
N ALA A 93 8.86 12.22 -3.12
CA ALA A 93 10.20 12.07 -2.56
C ALA A 93 10.45 12.92 -1.30
N SER A 94 9.61 13.93 -1.03
CA SER A 94 9.69 14.76 0.17
C SER A 94 8.77 14.28 1.31
N LEU A 95 7.99 13.22 1.08
CA LEU A 95 7.02 12.68 2.02
C LEU A 95 7.40 11.24 2.42
N PRO A 96 7.02 10.77 3.62
CA PRO A 96 6.94 9.34 3.89
C PRO A 96 5.95 8.69 2.92
N VAL A 97 6.44 7.76 2.10
CA VAL A 97 5.63 7.00 1.15
C VAL A 97 5.59 5.54 1.54
N ALA A 98 4.42 4.91 1.57
CA ALA A 98 4.32 3.45 1.60
C ALA A 98 3.68 2.96 0.30
N LEU A 99 4.06 1.77 -0.16
CA LEU A 99 3.42 1.13 -1.30
C LEU A 99 2.62 -0.09 -0.85
N PHE A 100 1.52 -0.38 -1.52
CA PHE A 100 0.89 -1.70 -1.39
C PHE A 100 0.46 -2.27 -2.74
N THR A 101 0.24 -3.57 -2.79
CA THR A 101 -0.16 -4.26 -4.01
C THR A 101 -1.14 -5.36 -3.70
N THR A 102 -2.14 -5.49 -4.57
CA THR A 102 -3.03 -6.66 -4.58
C THR A 102 -2.73 -7.53 -5.81
N CYS A 103 -2.45 -8.82 -5.62
CA CYS A 103 -2.18 -9.74 -6.72
C CYS A 103 -2.69 -11.14 -6.38
N LEU A 104 -3.33 -11.84 -7.33
CA LEU A 104 -3.79 -13.22 -7.10
C LEU A 104 -2.63 -14.21 -6.92
N THR A 105 -1.41 -13.87 -7.35
CA THR A 105 -0.21 -14.64 -7.02
C THR A 105 0.06 -14.71 -5.51
N MET A 106 -0.46 -13.74 -4.73
CA MET A 106 -0.32 -13.71 -3.27
C MET A 106 -1.29 -14.64 -2.52
N VAL A 107 -2.18 -15.37 -3.20
CA VAL A 107 -3.15 -16.27 -2.55
C VAL A 107 -2.47 -17.31 -1.68
N ASP A 108 -1.43 -17.98 -2.21
CA ASP A 108 -0.69 -19.00 -1.45
C ASP A 108 0.34 -18.38 -0.48
N ASN A 109 0.63 -17.09 -0.64
CA ASN A 109 1.51 -16.29 0.23
C ASN A 109 2.85 -16.98 0.57
N THR A 110 3.44 -17.68 -0.40
CA THR A 110 4.76 -18.34 -0.27
C THR A 110 5.90 -17.36 -0.55
N ASP A 111 7.13 -17.72 -0.17
CA ASP A 111 8.31 -16.91 -0.53
C ASP A 111 8.49 -16.76 -2.04
N ALA A 112 8.16 -17.80 -2.81
CA ALA A 112 8.18 -17.73 -4.26
C ALA A 112 7.15 -16.71 -4.77
N SER A 113 5.92 -16.76 -4.27
CA SER A 113 4.86 -15.79 -4.60
C SER A 113 5.29 -14.35 -4.28
N ARG A 114 5.85 -14.11 -3.08
CA ARG A 114 6.36 -12.80 -2.66
C ARG A 114 7.46 -12.29 -3.58
N ARG A 115 8.47 -13.13 -3.89
CA ARG A 115 9.56 -12.77 -4.83
C ARG A 115 9.02 -12.43 -6.21
N THR A 116 8.08 -13.22 -6.73
CA THR A 116 7.44 -12.94 -8.02
C THR A 116 6.72 -11.59 -8.03
N VAL A 117 5.94 -11.30 -6.99
CA VAL A 117 5.20 -10.04 -6.89
C VAL A 117 6.12 -8.83 -6.69
N LEU A 118 7.20 -8.98 -5.92
CA LEU A 118 8.23 -7.94 -5.79
C LEU A 118 8.92 -7.66 -7.13
N ALA A 119 9.25 -8.71 -7.90
CA ALA A 119 9.84 -8.56 -9.23
C ALA A 119 8.93 -7.76 -10.19
N TYR A 120 7.61 -7.89 -10.07
CA TYR A 120 6.66 -7.08 -10.84
C TYR A 120 6.66 -5.60 -10.45
N MET A 121 7.14 -5.26 -9.26
CA MET A 121 7.28 -3.88 -8.78
C MET A 121 8.65 -3.28 -9.10
N GLU A 122 9.67 -4.08 -9.44
CA GLU A 122 11.01 -3.59 -9.81
C GLU A 122 11.01 -2.52 -10.92
N PRO A 123 10.16 -2.57 -11.97
CA PRO A 123 10.12 -1.50 -12.97
C PRO A 123 9.80 -0.12 -12.38
N LEU A 124 9.09 -0.06 -11.25
CA LEU A 124 8.78 1.21 -10.57
C LEU A 124 10.04 1.93 -10.09
N LEU A 125 11.13 1.20 -9.80
CA LEU A 125 12.42 1.77 -9.44
C LEU A 125 13.02 2.64 -10.54
N HIS A 126 12.79 2.25 -11.79
CA HIS A 126 13.33 2.99 -12.93
C HIS A 126 12.44 4.18 -13.29
N ILE A 127 11.13 4.03 -13.09
CA ILE A 127 10.13 5.05 -13.41
C ILE A 127 10.10 6.15 -12.35
N ALA A 128 10.18 5.76 -11.08
CA ALA A 128 10.13 6.66 -9.93
C ALA A 128 11.29 6.44 -8.93
N PRO A 129 12.58 6.55 -9.37
CA PRO A 129 13.76 6.28 -8.55
C PRO A 129 13.92 7.14 -7.29
N LYS A 130 13.26 8.30 -7.20
CA LYS A 130 13.33 9.20 -6.04
C LYS A 130 12.36 8.80 -4.92
N ILE A 131 11.40 7.92 -5.21
CA ILE A 131 10.46 7.44 -4.20
C ILE A 131 11.15 6.31 -3.43
N LEU A 132 11.38 6.52 -2.14
CA LEU A 132 11.97 5.54 -1.22
C LEU A 132 10.94 5.10 -0.18
N PRO A 133 10.14 4.06 -0.49
CA PRO A 133 9.09 3.62 0.40
C PRO A 133 9.55 3.20 1.80
N VAL A 134 8.84 3.68 2.82
CA VAL A 134 9.03 3.31 4.23
C VAL A 134 8.47 1.92 4.56
N GLY A 135 7.74 1.32 3.63
CA GLY A 135 7.26 -0.06 3.66
C GLY A 135 6.47 -0.44 2.40
N ILE A 136 6.41 -1.75 2.15
CA ILE A 136 5.71 -2.35 1.02
C ILE A 136 4.74 -3.40 1.58
N GLY A 137 3.47 -3.33 1.20
CA GLY A 137 2.44 -4.30 1.53
C GLY A 137 2.11 -5.20 0.34
N LEU A 138 2.22 -6.51 0.51
CA LEU A 138 1.88 -7.48 -0.54
C LEU A 138 0.67 -8.28 -0.09
N PHE A 139 -0.44 -8.15 -0.82
CA PHE A 139 -1.72 -8.73 -0.43
C PHE A 139 -2.33 -9.54 -1.57
N ALA A 140 -3.06 -10.58 -1.19
CA ALA A 140 -3.97 -11.25 -2.10
C ALA A 140 -5.12 -10.31 -2.50
N GLY A 141 -5.67 -10.52 -3.70
CA GLY A 141 -6.82 -9.79 -4.19
C GLY A 141 -8.09 -10.63 -4.16
N ALA A 142 -9.17 -10.07 -4.71
CA ALA A 142 -10.39 -10.81 -4.99
C ALA A 142 -10.67 -10.81 -6.50
N LEU A 143 -11.24 -11.91 -6.99
CA LEU A 143 -11.76 -12.06 -8.35
C LEU A 143 -13.21 -12.53 -8.27
N ASP A 144 -14.14 -11.66 -8.67
CA ASP A 144 -15.57 -11.94 -8.58
C ASP A 144 -15.93 -13.21 -9.39
N PRO A 145 -16.54 -14.24 -8.76
CA PRO A 145 -17.03 -15.43 -9.46
C PRO A 145 -17.92 -15.14 -10.68
N ASN A 146 -18.63 -14.02 -10.70
CA ASN A 146 -19.47 -13.61 -11.83
C ASN A 146 -18.66 -13.20 -13.06
N MET A 147 -17.37 -12.92 -12.91
CA MET A 147 -16.47 -12.57 -14.02
C MET A 147 -15.95 -13.81 -14.79
N ARG A 148 -16.37 -15.03 -14.39
CA ARG A 148 -15.95 -16.30 -15.02
C ARG A 148 -16.13 -16.38 -16.52
N LEU A 149 -17.14 -15.71 -17.06
CA LEU A 149 -17.48 -15.76 -18.49
C LEU A 149 -16.68 -14.78 -19.35
N ILE A 150 -16.01 -13.80 -18.72
CA ILE A 150 -15.30 -12.70 -19.41
C ILE A 150 -13.79 -12.71 -19.13
N MET A 151 -13.36 -13.41 -18.09
CA MET A 151 -11.95 -13.51 -17.72
C MET A 151 -11.29 -14.78 -18.29
N PRO A 152 -9.98 -14.73 -18.60
CA PRO A 152 -9.22 -15.91 -18.98
C PRO A 152 -9.32 -17.04 -17.95
N THR A 153 -9.26 -18.30 -18.39
CA THR A 153 -9.35 -19.45 -17.48
C THR A 153 -8.15 -19.56 -16.53
N ASP A 154 -7.05 -18.92 -16.87
CA ASP A 154 -5.81 -18.80 -16.08
C ASP A 154 -5.72 -17.46 -15.33
N ALA A 155 -6.81 -16.69 -15.22
CA ALA A 155 -6.86 -15.42 -14.50
C ALA A 155 -6.63 -15.54 -12.97
N GLY A 156 -6.48 -16.76 -12.46
CA GLY A 156 -6.31 -17.06 -11.04
C GLY A 156 -7.60 -17.57 -10.37
N PRO A 157 -7.54 -17.87 -9.06
CA PRO A 157 -8.68 -18.43 -8.35
C PRO A 157 -9.77 -17.38 -8.13
N TYR A 158 -11.01 -17.74 -8.47
CA TYR A 158 -12.19 -16.94 -8.14
C TYR A 158 -12.46 -16.95 -6.63
N GLY A 159 -13.04 -15.87 -6.13
CA GLY A 159 -13.34 -15.67 -4.71
C GLY A 159 -12.58 -14.48 -4.12
N ASP A 160 -12.87 -14.22 -2.85
CA ASP A 160 -12.14 -13.26 -2.04
C ASP A 160 -11.02 -13.98 -1.29
N HIS A 161 -9.77 -13.60 -1.58
CA HIS A 161 -8.59 -14.18 -0.95
C HIS A 161 -7.86 -13.17 -0.08
N ARG A 162 -8.43 -11.97 0.13
CA ARG A 162 -7.82 -10.93 0.97
C ARG A 162 -7.74 -11.41 2.42
N ASP A 163 -6.53 -11.44 2.96
CA ASP A 163 -6.30 -11.60 4.40
C ASP A 163 -6.44 -10.23 5.07
N TRP A 164 -7.65 -9.94 5.56
CA TRP A 164 -7.97 -8.67 6.19
C TRP A 164 -7.15 -8.42 7.46
N ASP A 165 -6.82 -9.46 8.22
CA ASP A 165 -6.01 -9.31 9.42
C ASP A 165 -4.57 -8.96 9.06
N ALA A 166 -4.01 -9.57 8.01
CA ALA A 166 -2.68 -9.20 7.50
C ALA A 166 -2.63 -7.76 6.97
N ILE A 167 -3.67 -7.32 6.25
CA ILE A 167 -3.78 -5.94 5.76
C ILE A 167 -3.80 -4.95 6.92
N ARG A 168 -4.63 -5.20 7.93
CA ARG A 168 -4.72 -4.35 9.13
C ARG A 168 -3.42 -4.37 9.93
N ARG A 169 -2.83 -5.55 10.19
CA ARG A 169 -1.52 -5.63 10.88
C ARG A 169 -0.45 -4.82 10.18
N TRP A 170 -0.33 -4.93 8.86
CA TRP A 170 0.63 -4.14 8.09
C TRP A 170 0.35 -2.64 8.19
N ALA A 171 -0.92 -2.22 8.10
CA ALA A 171 -1.31 -0.83 8.22
C ALA A 171 -1.02 -0.25 9.62
N HIS A 172 -1.21 -1.05 10.67
CA HIS A 172 -0.84 -0.72 12.04
C HIS A 172 0.68 -0.56 12.19
N GLU A 173 1.47 -1.49 11.65
CA GLU A 173 2.94 -1.46 11.71
C GLU A 173 3.57 -0.30 10.93
N ILE A 174 2.97 0.07 9.78
CA ILE A 174 3.49 1.15 8.94
C ILE A 174 3.10 2.53 9.48
N ARG A 175 1.99 2.63 10.23
CA ARG A 175 1.44 3.89 10.74
C ARG A 175 2.49 4.75 11.45
N PRO A 176 3.27 4.28 12.44
CA PRO A 176 4.29 5.12 13.08
C PRO A 176 5.30 5.70 12.07
N ARG A 177 5.71 4.92 11.05
CA ARG A 177 6.67 5.35 10.02
C ARG A 177 6.12 6.43 9.10
N LEU A 178 4.80 6.46 8.89
CA LEU A 178 4.12 7.54 8.17
C LEU A 178 4.01 8.83 8.99
N LEU A 179 4.18 8.74 10.31
CA LEU A 179 4.03 9.88 11.24
C LEU A 179 5.36 10.48 11.69
N VAL A 180 6.48 9.80 11.43
CA VAL A 180 7.81 10.35 11.70
C VAL A 180 8.11 11.46 10.70
N GLY A 181 8.00 12.71 11.17
CA GLY A 181 8.28 13.90 10.36
C GLY A 181 8.56 15.17 11.17
N ASP A 182 8.82 15.07 12.49
CA ASP A 182 9.08 16.23 13.36
C ASP A 182 10.58 16.45 13.68
N ASP A 183 11.46 15.47 13.42
CA ASP A 183 12.89 15.56 13.73
C ASP A 183 13.78 15.90 12.52
N GLY A 184 13.19 16.18 11.36
CA GLY A 184 13.86 16.79 10.20
C GLY A 184 14.96 15.95 9.56
N ARG A 185 15.03 14.65 9.86
CA ARG A 185 16.01 13.74 9.24
C ARG A 185 15.38 12.95 8.11
N PRO A 186 15.89 13.04 6.87
CA PRO A 186 15.48 12.15 5.81
C PRO A 186 15.82 10.71 6.21
N ILE A 187 14.85 9.81 6.14
CA ILE A 187 15.11 8.37 6.15
C ILE A 187 15.61 8.03 4.75
N HIS A 188 16.90 8.22 4.50
CA HIS A 188 17.55 7.59 3.35
C HIS A 188 17.59 6.08 3.62
N ARG A 189 16.62 5.36 3.09
CA ARG A 189 16.71 3.91 2.91
C ARG A 189 16.66 3.65 1.42
N ASP A 190 17.66 2.95 0.90
CA ASP A 190 17.62 2.40 -0.44
C ASP A 190 16.35 1.53 -0.56
N PHE A 191 15.57 1.66 -1.62
CA PHE A 191 14.40 0.81 -1.82
C PHE A 191 14.79 -0.66 -1.94
N SER A 192 16.02 -0.94 -2.39
CA SER A 192 16.62 -2.27 -2.37
C SER A 192 16.70 -2.82 -0.94
N ASP A 193 17.04 -1.99 0.06
CA ASP A 193 17.04 -2.38 1.47
C ASP A 193 15.61 -2.53 2.03
N ALA A 194 14.62 -1.78 1.51
CA ALA A 194 13.22 -1.98 1.85
C ALA A 194 12.69 -3.33 1.33
N ILE A 195 13.13 -3.77 0.15
CA ILE A 195 12.85 -5.09 -0.40
C ILE A 195 13.59 -6.18 0.39
N LEU A 196 14.88 -5.98 0.69
CA LEU A 196 15.73 -6.97 1.39
C LEU A 196 15.36 -7.14 2.87
N SER A 197 15.02 -6.06 3.58
CA SER A 197 14.51 -6.14 4.96
C SER A 197 13.16 -6.84 5.07
N PHE A 198 12.39 -6.90 3.98
CA PHE A 198 11.13 -7.65 3.93
C PHE A 198 11.34 -9.16 3.74
N THR A 199 12.40 -9.56 3.04
CA THR A 199 12.77 -10.99 2.92
C THR A 199 13.35 -11.59 4.20
N ASP A 200 13.82 -10.76 5.13
CA ASP A 200 14.44 -11.21 6.39
C ASP A 200 13.42 -11.32 7.55
N LEU A 201 12.32 -10.56 7.51
CA LEU A 201 11.24 -10.61 8.51
C LEU A 201 10.20 -11.71 8.27
N SER A 202 10.25 -12.41 7.12
CA SER A 202 9.39 -13.56 6.83
C SER A 202 9.98 -14.91 7.28
N GLY A 203 11.13 -14.89 7.96
CA GLY A 203 11.79 -16.07 8.51
C GLY A 203 11.78 -16.09 10.04
N SER A 204 10.65 -16.46 10.65
CA SER A 204 10.56 -17.06 12.00
C SER A 204 9.21 -17.72 12.20
#